data_AF-A0A3N2PU95-F1
#
_entry.id   AF-A0A3N2PU95-F1
#
_cell.length_a   1.000
_cell.length_b   1.000
_cell.length_c   1.000
_cell.angle_alpha   90.00
_cell.angle_beta   90.00
_cell.angle_gamma   90.00
#
_symmetry.space_group_name_H-M   'P 1'
#
loop_
_entity.id
_entity.type
_entity.pdbx_description
1 polymer ?
#
loop_
_entity_poly.entity_id
_entity_poly.type
_entity_poly.pdbx_seq_one_letter_code
_entity_poly.pdbx_strand_id
1 'polypeptide(L)'
;MRYTTPILAALAATATATAPMERATKMFTLETAPGETIEVTEEEKFQLMDQGKHFFDITEFKDAEISALRLLEDDSRPFPNKLHQRCTVEKLHAKIDLDTIKTQLEEFTTFHNRYYQSQYGVAAAEWLYERVREVIQASGNPLATVRLVRHVAWAQPSIVATIPGSDRDRIVVVGAHLDSVISGDRGAGRAPGAGTFLLRFFPFLLYWFLFLFFFYFYFFFAFFVLSLLPLRVTCHSHHLPDDDGSGSLMILDALRVLLTDPRIADGDLLNTIEFHWYGAEEAGLLGSQDIFTQYRGLNRQVVAMLNQDMVGYKGRDGIERFGLVTDWTSPSQNEYMKLLIGEYTDIPYEESRCGYACSDHASANRNGYRSSFVFETPFGNHNPLIHTPNDTMDTVDFDHVYQHAKLTTGYLYELGYWPFAPETSL
;
A
#
# COMPACT_ATOMS: atom_id res chain seq x y z
N MET A 1 2.01 88.75 -34.23
CA MET A 1 3.36 88.18 -34.00
C MET A 1 3.27 87.15 -32.90
N ARG A 2 4.08 86.09 -33.02
CA ARG A 2 4.18 84.88 -32.18
C ARG A 2 4.45 85.17 -30.69
N TYR A 3 4.10 84.22 -29.82
CA TYR A 3 4.88 83.57 -28.73
C TYR A 3 3.87 82.85 -27.79
N THR A 4 3.58 81.55 -27.91
CA THR A 4 4.23 80.31 -27.39
C THR A 4 4.48 80.21 -25.87
N THR A 5 4.05 79.07 -25.30
CA THR A 5 4.37 78.35 -24.04
C THR A 5 3.33 78.38 -22.90
N PRO A 6 3.23 77.32 -22.05
CA PRO A 6 2.96 75.92 -22.42
C PRO A 6 1.86 75.25 -21.56
N ILE A 7 1.48 74.05 -21.98
CA ILE A 7 0.51 73.12 -21.40
C ILE A 7 1.02 72.54 -20.07
N LEU A 8 0.20 72.58 -19.01
CA LEU A 8 0.34 71.72 -17.84
C LEU A 8 -0.73 70.61 -17.93
N ALA A 9 -0.32 69.41 -18.35
CA ALA A 9 -1.14 68.22 -18.26
C ALA A 9 -0.96 67.61 -16.86
N ALA A 10 -2.04 67.60 -16.07
CA ALA A 10 -2.07 66.87 -14.81
C ALA A 10 -2.18 65.37 -15.12
N LEU A 11 -1.10 64.63 -14.94
CA LEU A 11 -1.11 63.16 -14.90
C LEU A 11 -1.78 62.74 -13.58
N ALA A 12 -3.04 62.29 -13.65
CA ALA A 12 -3.62 61.51 -12.56
C ALA A 12 -3.10 60.07 -12.70
N ALA A 13 -2.07 59.73 -11.92
CA ALA A 13 -1.63 58.35 -11.76
C ALA A 13 -2.65 57.61 -10.90
N THR A 14 -3.57 56.87 -11.54
CA THR A 14 -4.32 55.81 -10.86
C THR A 14 -3.36 54.67 -10.54
N ALA A 15 -2.86 54.64 -9.31
CA ALA A 15 -2.21 53.47 -8.75
C ALA A 15 -3.27 52.38 -8.56
N THR A 16 -3.35 51.44 -9.51
CA THR A 16 -4.05 50.17 -9.27
C THR A 16 -3.22 49.36 -8.30
N ALA A 17 -3.56 49.45 -7.01
CA ALA A 17 -3.09 48.52 -6.00
C ALA A 17 -3.58 47.11 -6.39
N THR A 18 -2.71 46.34 -7.02
CA THR A 18 -2.87 44.89 -7.14
C THR A 18 -2.53 44.31 -5.78
N ALA A 19 -3.54 44.15 -4.92
CA ALA A 19 -3.38 43.27 -3.77
C ALA A 19 -3.02 41.88 -4.33
N PRO A 20 -1.93 41.23 -3.86
CA PRO A 20 -1.70 39.85 -4.22
C PRO A 20 -2.92 39.07 -3.75
N MET A 21 -3.59 38.38 -4.68
CA MET A 21 -4.67 37.47 -4.35
C MET A 21 -4.04 36.33 -3.57
N GLU A 22 -4.10 36.42 -2.24
CA GLU A 22 -3.61 35.40 -1.33
C GLU A 22 -4.38 34.11 -1.65
N ARG A 23 -3.69 33.14 -2.25
CA ARG A 23 -4.30 31.86 -2.60
C ARG A 23 -4.70 31.21 -1.29
N ALA A 24 -6.01 31.07 -1.05
CA ALA A 24 -6.52 30.42 0.14
C ALA A 24 -5.80 29.07 0.33
N THR A 25 -5.15 28.90 1.49
CA THR A 25 -4.48 27.66 1.85
C THR A 25 -5.50 26.53 1.86
N LYS A 26 -5.20 25.40 1.20
CA LYS A 26 -6.06 24.21 1.25
C LYS A 26 -6.08 23.73 2.71
N MET A 27 -7.29 23.64 3.26
CA MET A 27 -7.53 23.02 4.57
C MET A 27 -7.92 21.56 4.38
N PHE A 28 -7.53 20.74 5.34
CA PHE A 28 -7.84 19.33 5.44
C PHE A 28 -8.64 19.10 6.71
N THR A 29 -9.66 18.26 6.62
CA THR A 29 -10.45 17.82 7.77
C THR A 29 -9.95 16.45 8.17
N LEU A 30 -9.28 16.35 9.33
CA LEU A 30 -8.80 15.08 9.86
C LEU A 30 -9.69 14.61 11.00
N GLU A 31 -9.95 13.31 11.08
CA GLU A 31 -10.59 12.66 12.21
C GLU A 31 -9.52 11.91 13.02
N THR A 32 -9.24 12.39 14.23
CA THR A 32 -8.12 11.90 15.08
C THR A 32 -8.58 10.93 16.16
N ALA A 33 -9.89 10.89 16.41
CA ALA A 33 -10.57 9.92 17.26
C ALA A 33 -12.04 9.83 16.79
N PRO A 34 -12.81 8.82 17.24
CA PRO A 34 -14.20 8.66 16.81
C PRO A 34 -15.04 9.92 17.02
N GLY A 35 -15.42 10.56 15.92
CA GLY A 35 -16.21 11.80 15.92
C GLY A 35 -15.44 13.07 16.34
N GLU A 36 -14.15 12.99 16.62
CA GLU A 36 -13.29 14.15 16.89
C GLU A 36 -12.59 14.58 15.61
N THR A 37 -12.90 15.78 15.13
CA THR A 37 -12.32 16.34 13.91
C THR A 37 -11.55 17.63 14.16
N ILE A 38 -10.49 17.81 13.37
CA ILE A 38 -9.66 19.02 13.34
C ILE A 38 -9.52 19.52 11.90
N GLU A 39 -9.45 20.84 11.74
CA GLU A 39 -9.10 21.47 10.47
C GLU A 39 -7.62 21.85 10.51
N VAL A 40 -6.86 21.37 9.55
CA VAL A 40 -5.41 21.58 9.48
C VAL A 40 -4.96 21.98 8.10
N THR A 41 -3.86 22.71 8.02
CA THR A 41 -3.11 22.90 6.78
C THR A 41 -2.35 21.61 6.40
N GLU A 42 -1.86 21.53 5.17
CA GLU A 42 -0.98 20.43 4.75
C GLU A 42 0.24 20.29 5.67
N GLU A 43 0.84 21.41 6.09
CA GLU A 43 2.01 21.40 6.97
C GLU A 43 1.69 20.82 8.35
N GLU A 44 0.58 21.23 8.95
CA GLU A 44 0.11 20.69 10.22
C GLU A 44 -0.24 19.20 10.11
N LYS A 45 -0.81 18.77 8.98
CA LYS A 45 -1.05 17.34 8.69
C LYS A 45 0.26 16.54 8.71
N PHE A 46 1.29 16.99 8.00
CA PHE A 46 2.61 16.33 8.02
C PHE A 46 3.23 16.36 9.42
N GLN A 47 3.06 17.43 10.20
CA GLN A 47 3.54 17.47 11.59
C GLN A 47 2.86 16.44 12.49
N LEU A 48 1.59 16.11 12.25
CA LEU A 48 0.91 15.04 12.97
C LEU A 48 1.49 13.67 12.58
N MET A 49 1.75 13.44 11.30
CA MET A 49 2.40 12.21 10.81
C MET A 49 3.79 12.05 11.43
N ASP A 50 4.61 13.11 11.43
CA ASP A 50 5.95 13.12 12.05
C ASP A 50 5.92 12.87 13.58
N GLN A 51 4.77 13.11 14.23
CA GLN A 51 4.53 12.80 15.65
C GLN A 51 4.03 11.37 15.88
N GLY A 52 3.91 10.55 14.82
CA GLY A 52 3.32 9.21 14.87
C GLY A 52 1.83 9.23 15.22
N LYS A 53 1.12 10.32 14.88
CA LYS A 53 -0.33 10.40 15.09
C LYS A 53 -1.06 9.92 13.85
N HIS A 54 -1.82 8.85 14.04
CA HIS A 54 -2.71 8.28 13.05
C HIS A 54 -4.05 9.03 13.00
N PHE A 55 -4.64 9.11 11.81
CA PHE A 55 -5.91 9.81 11.57
C PHE A 55 -6.54 9.34 10.25
N PHE A 56 -7.86 9.52 10.12
CA PHE A 56 -8.50 9.53 8.81
C PHE A 56 -8.42 10.93 8.22
N ASP A 57 -8.02 11.07 6.96
CA ASP A 57 -8.31 12.28 6.20
C ASP A 57 -9.72 12.15 5.58
N ILE A 58 -10.65 12.96 6.09
CA ILE A 58 -12.06 12.93 5.71
C ILE A 58 -12.45 14.15 4.87
N THR A 59 -11.46 14.89 4.35
CA THR A 59 -11.67 16.12 3.57
C THR A 59 -12.65 15.90 2.42
N GLU A 60 -12.54 14.76 1.74
CA GLU A 60 -13.34 14.37 0.58
C GLU A 60 -14.52 13.43 0.95
N PHE A 61 -14.72 13.09 2.23
CA PHE A 61 -15.65 12.04 2.70
C PHE A 61 -16.76 12.55 3.65
N LYS A 62 -17.02 13.87 3.67
CA LYS A 62 -17.90 14.52 4.65
C LYS A 62 -19.37 14.04 4.64
N ASP A 63 -19.84 13.46 3.53
CA ASP A 63 -21.22 13.00 3.35
C ASP A 63 -21.44 11.51 3.69
N ALA A 64 -20.38 10.78 4.08
CA ALA A 64 -20.52 9.39 4.48
C ALA A 64 -21.14 9.33 5.90
N GLU A 65 -22.45 9.10 5.99
CA GLU A 65 -23.10 8.79 7.27
C GLU A 65 -22.53 7.49 7.86
N ILE A 66 -21.57 7.63 8.77
CA ILE A 66 -20.99 6.52 9.51
C ILE A 66 -21.97 6.15 10.61
N SER A 67 -22.95 5.32 10.26
CA SER A 67 -23.84 4.74 11.27
C SER A 67 -23.05 3.75 12.13
N ALA A 68 -22.70 4.16 13.35
CA ALA A 68 -22.19 3.30 14.41
C ALA A 68 -23.14 2.13 14.76
N LEU A 69 -24.40 2.17 14.29
CA LEU A 69 -25.40 1.13 14.59
C LEU A 69 -25.11 -0.23 13.94
N ARG A 70 -24.30 -0.32 12.87
CA ARG A 70 -24.05 -1.61 12.20
C ARG A 70 -22.91 -2.44 12.82
N LEU A 71 -22.14 -1.86 13.73
CA LEU A 71 -21.13 -2.59 14.52
C LEU A 71 -21.76 -3.60 15.50
N LEU A 72 -23.08 -3.59 15.67
CA LEU A 72 -23.83 -4.43 16.63
C LEU A 72 -24.57 -5.61 16.00
N GLU A 73 -24.52 -5.82 14.67
CA GLU A 73 -25.13 -7.00 14.01
C GLU A 73 -24.15 -8.21 13.91
N ASP A 74 -23.03 -8.15 14.63
CA ASP A 74 -21.86 -9.03 14.46
C ASP A 74 -22.04 -10.49 14.93
N ASP A 75 -23.15 -10.84 15.60
CA ASP A 75 -23.34 -12.19 16.15
C ASP A 75 -24.00 -13.19 15.17
N SER A 76 -24.39 -12.73 13.97
CA SER A 76 -25.19 -13.55 13.04
C SER A 76 -24.38 -14.53 12.18
N ARG A 77 -23.06 -14.35 12.05
CA ARG A 77 -22.22 -15.11 11.10
C ARG A 77 -20.90 -15.57 11.75
N PRO A 78 -20.91 -16.64 12.55
CA PRO A 78 -19.73 -17.05 13.30
C PRO A 78 -18.55 -17.42 12.39
N PHE A 79 -17.34 -17.09 12.84
CA PHE A 79 -16.10 -17.62 12.28
C PHE A 79 -15.93 -19.10 12.61
N PRO A 80 -15.09 -19.85 11.86
CA PRO A 80 -14.74 -21.21 12.20
C PRO A 80 -14.16 -21.30 13.62
N ASN A 81 -14.67 -22.24 14.42
CA ASN A 81 -14.07 -22.60 15.71
C ASN A 81 -13.08 -23.78 15.58
N LYS A 82 -12.95 -24.33 14.37
CA LYS A 82 -12.03 -25.39 13.97
C LYS A 82 -11.61 -25.16 12.53
N LEU A 83 -10.39 -25.57 12.21
CA LEU A 83 -9.80 -25.46 10.88
C LEU A 83 -10.06 -26.75 10.10
N HIS A 84 -10.53 -26.63 8.87
CA HIS A 84 -11.02 -27.76 8.07
C HIS A 84 -10.15 -28.04 6.84
N GLN A 85 -9.27 -27.12 6.47
CA GLN A 85 -8.46 -27.18 5.25
C GLN A 85 -6.98 -27.48 5.52
N ARG A 86 -6.62 -27.90 6.74
CA ARG A 86 -5.23 -28.09 7.20
C ARG A 86 -4.32 -28.76 6.17
N CYS A 87 -4.68 -29.95 5.71
CA CYS A 87 -3.86 -30.72 4.78
C CYS A 87 -3.61 -30.00 3.43
N THR A 88 -4.53 -29.14 3.00
CA THR A 88 -4.34 -28.37 1.75
C THR A 88 -3.56 -27.10 2.02
N VAL A 89 -3.84 -26.39 3.12
CA VAL A 89 -3.10 -25.20 3.54
C VAL A 89 -1.60 -25.52 3.71
N GLU A 90 -1.25 -26.62 4.36
CA GLU A 90 0.15 -27.05 4.51
C GLU A 90 0.83 -27.33 3.14
N LYS A 91 0.08 -27.87 2.16
CA LYS A 91 0.60 -28.05 0.79
C LYS A 91 0.78 -26.73 0.04
N LEU A 92 -0.06 -25.74 0.33
CA LEU A 92 0.06 -24.40 -0.24
C LEU A 92 1.22 -23.63 0.38
N HIS A 93 1.47 -23.78 1.69
CA HIS A 93 2.65 -23.20 2.34
C HIS A 93 3.96 -23.64 1.71
N ALA A 94 4.04 -24.89 1.26
CA ALA A 94 5.21 -25.43 0.55
C ALA A 94 5.42 -24.82 -0.85
N LYS A 95 4.45 -24.05 -1.37
CA LYS A 95 4.53 -23.34 -2.65
C LYS A 95 4.83 -21.86 -2.52
N ILE A 96 4.84 -21.30 -1.31
CA ILE A 96 5.25 -19.91 -1.06
C ILE A 96 6.71 -19.76 -1.51
N ASP A 97 7.00 -18.68 -2.24
CA ASP A 97 8.29 -18.47 -2.90
C ASP A 97 8.94 -17.17 -2.40
N LEU A 98 9.78 -17.30 -1.38
CA LEU A 98 10.49 -16.17 -0.77
C LEU A 98 11.47 -15.49 -1.74
N ASP A 99 12.06 -16.24 -2.68
CA ASP A 99 12.98 -15.66 -3.66
C ASP A 99 12.22 -14.77 -4.64
N THR A 100 11.00 -15.19 -5.04
CA THR A 100 10.10 -14.36 -5.85
C THR A 100 9.65 -13.12 -5.09
N ILE A 101 9.21 -13.24 -3.82
CA ILE A 101 8.83 -12.09 -2.99
C ILE A 101 10.00 -11.11 -2.89
N LYS A 102 11.19 -11.60 -2.56
CA LYS A 102 12.41 -10.78 -2.45
C LYS A 102 12.75 -10.07 -3.75
N THR A 103 12.76 -10.78 -4.87
CA THR A 103 13.09 -10.21 -6.18
C THR A 103 12.09 -9.13 -6.58
N GLN A 104 10.79 -9.37 -6.36
CA GLN A 104 9.77 -8.37 -6.66
C GLN A 104 9.84 -7.17 -5.73
N LEU A 105 10.17 -7.37 -4.45
CA LEU A 105 10.37 -6.28 -3.50
C LEU A 105 11.60 -5.44 -3.86
N GLU A 106 12.71 -6.08 -4.25
CA GLU A 106 13.89 -5.39 -4.79
C GLU A 106 13.53 -4.52 -6.01
N GLU A 107 12.66 -5.00 -6.92
CA GLU A 107 12.20 -4.20 -8.06
C GLU A 107 11.23 -3.09 -7.64
N PHE A 108 10.25 -3.38 -6.78
CA PHE A 108 9.24 -2.43 -6.30
C PHE A 108 9.85 -1.30 -5.47
N THR A 109 10.98 -1.58 -4.83
CA THR A 109 11.73 -0.57 -4.09
C THR A 109 12.61 0.27 -5.01
N THR A 110 12.81 -0.07 -6.29
CA THR A 110 13.58 0.80 -7.22
C THR A 110 12.87 2.09 -7.62
N PHE A 111 11.55 2.18 -7.40
CA PHE A 111 10.81 3.41 -7.66
C PHE A 111 11.35 4.56 -6.80
N HIS A 112 11.32 5.76 -7.36
CA HIS A 112 11.88 6.94 -6.71
C HIS A 112 11.23 7.23 -5.35
N ASN A 113 9.91 7.12 -5.31
CA ASN A 113 9.05 6.96 -4.15
C ASN A 113 7.73 6.36 -4.67
N ARG A 114 6.83 5.98 -3.76
CA ARG A 114 5.48 5.52 -4.10
C ARG A 114 4.40 6.48 -3.60
N TYR A 115 4.75 7.75 -3.37
CA TYR A 115 3.84 8.76 -2.83
C TYR A 115 2.65 9.04 -3.76
N TYR A 116 1.44 9.09 -3.20
CA TYR A 116 0.18 9.03 -3.95
C TYR A 116 -0.09 10.18 -4.93
N GLN A 117 0.51 11.36 -4.71
CA GLN A 117 0.40 12.50 -5.62
C GLN A 117 1.52 12.54 -6.66
N SER A 118 2.54 11.70 -6.53
CA SER A 118 3.68 11.69 -7.44
C SER A 118 3.39 10.85 -8.68
N GLN A 119 4.03 11.20 -9.80
CA GLN A 119 4.04 10.34 -10.99
C GLN A 119 4.68 8.97 -10.73
N TYR A 120 5.58 8.89 -9.75
CA TYR A 120 6.26 7.64 -9.37
C TYR A 120 5.32 6.70 -8.62
N GLY A 121 4.47 7.22 -7.74
CA GLY A 121 3.41 6.47 -7.08
C GLY A 121 2.37 5.91 -8.06
N VAL A 122 2.01 6.68 -9.09
CA VAL A 122 1.17 6.16 -10.19
C VAL A 122 1.88 5.04 -10.94
N ALA A 123 3.15 5.24 -11.32
CA ALA A 123 3.94 4.23 -12.03
C ALA A 123 4.15 2.94 -11.20
N ALA A 124 4.34 3.05 -9.88
CA ALA A 124 4.46 1.93 -8.98
C ALA A 124 3.16 1.12 -8.89
N ALA A 125 2.00 1.79 -8.79
CA ALA A 125 0.70 1.14 -8.81
C ALA A 125 0.41 0.45 -10.16
N GLU A 126 0.76 1.09 -11.29
CA GLU A 126 0.62 0.48 -12.61
C GLU A 126 1.55 -0.74 -12.78
N TRP A 127 2.78 -0.67 -12.28
CA TRP A 127 3.71 -1.80 -12.27
C TRP A 127 3.20 -2.97 -11.45
N LEU A 128 2.65 -2.70 -10.26
CA LEU A 128 2.11 -3.74 -9.38
C LEU A 128 0.86 -4.38 -9.99
N TYR A 129 -0.02 -3.58 -10.59
CA TYR A 129 -1.17 -4.07 -11.35
C TYR A 129 -0.76 -5.03 -12.46
N GLU A 130 0.31 -4.72 -13.19
CA GLU A 130 0.85 -5.59 -14.24
C GLU A 130 1.40 -6.91 -13.67
N ARG A 131 2.07 -6.86 -12.52
CA ARG A 131 2.56 -8.05 -11.81
C ARG A 131 1.42 -8.97 -11.35
N VAL A 132 0.35 -8.39 -10.79
CA VAL A 132 -0.88 -9.11 -10.43
C VAL A 132 -1.52 -9.75 -11.67
N ARG A 133 -1.61 -9.00 -12.78
CA ARG A 133 -2.17 -9.48 -14.04
C ARG A 133 -1.36 -10.65 -14.61
N GLU A 134 -0.03 -10.58 -14.57
CA GLU A 134 0.87 -11.64 -15.01
C GLU A 134 0.69 -12.91 -14.17
N VAL A 135 0.59 -12.79 -12.84
CA VAL A 135 0.30 -13.93 -11.94
C VAL A 135 -1.02 -14.61 -12.30
N ILE A 136 -2.09 -13.82 -12.52
CA ILE A 136 -3.39 -14.36 -12.91
C ILE A 136 -3.30 -15.06 -14.28
N GLN A 137 -2.66 -14.44 -15.28
CA GLN A 137 -2.52 -15.01 -16.62
C GLN A 137 -1.71 -16.31 -16.60
N ALA A 138 -0.59 -16.33 -15.86
CA ALA A 138 0.27 -17.50 -15.73
C ALA A 138 -0.43 -18.68 -15.04
N SER A 139 -1.39 -18.41 -14.15
CA SER A 139 -2.17 -19.47 -13.51
C SER A 139 -3.12 -20.21 -14.46
N GLY A 140 -3.50 -19.58 -15.58
CA GLY A 140 -4.53 -20.10 -16.47
C GLY A 140 -5.94 -20.12 -15.86
N ASN A 141 -6.14 -19.53 -14.67
CA ASN A 141 -7.45 -19.48 -14.02
C ASN A 141 -8.39 -18.55 -14.82
N PRO A 142 -9.50 -19.06 -15.37
CA PRO A 142 -10.38 -18.29 -16.24
C PRO A 142 -11.34 -17.36 -15.48
N LEU A 143 -11.40 -17.46 -14.16
CA LEU A 143 -12.34 -16.74 -13.30
C LEU A 143 -11.69 -15.57 -12.56
N ALA A 144 -10.39 -15.66 -12.27
CA ALA A 144 -9.66 -14.62 -11.58
C ALA A 144 -9.51 -13.36 -12.45
N THR A 145 -9.70 -12.19 -11.85
CA THR A 145 -9.61 -10.89 -12.52
C THR A 145 -8.85 -9.87 -11.69
N VAL A 146 -8.35 -8.82 -12.31
CA VAL A 146 -7.74 -7.67 -11.63
C VAL A 146 -8.23 -6.37 -12.25
N ARG A 147 -8.46 -5.35 -11.43
CA ARG A 147 -8.85 -4.00 -11.87
C ARG A 147 -8.13 -2.92 -11.08
N LEU A 148 -7.93 -1.78 -11.72
CA LEU A 148 -7.60 -0.53 -11.03
C LEU A 148 -8.86 0.10 -10.47
N VAL A 149 -8.78 0.59 -9.23
CA VAL A 149 -9.78 1.48 -8.61
C VAL A 149 -9.24 2.89 -8.74
N ARG A 150 -9.91 3.71 -9.55
CA ARG A 150 -9.52 5.12 -9.73
C ARG A 150 -10.27 5.97 -8.72
N HIS A 151 -9.53 6.85 -8.05
CA HIS A 151 -10.05 7.78 -7.07
C HIS A 151 -10.29 9.14 -7.72
N VAL A 152 -11.30 9.87 -7.25
CA VAL A 152 -11.67 11.16 -7.86
C VAL A 152 -10.68 12.26 -7.50
N ALA A 153 -10.16 12.25 -6.27
CA ALA A 153 -9.38 13.36 -5.73
C ALA A 153 -7.85 13.24 -5.90
N TRP A 154 -7.32 12.07 -6.32
CA TRP A 154 -5.89 11.86 -6.55
C TRP A 154 -5.61 10.85 -7.67
N ALA A 155 -4.35 10.81 -8.13
CA ALA A 155 -3.98 10.11 -9.35
C ALA A 155 -3.60 8.63 -9.13
N GLN A 156 -2.90 8.30 -8.05
CA GLN A 156 -2.50 6.93 -7.75
C GLN A 156 -3.75 6.05 -7.54
N PRO A 157 -3.96 5.00 -8.35
CA PRO A 157 -5.08 4.09 -8.16
C PRO A 157 -4.79 3.08 -7.04
N SER A 158 -5.86 2.50 -6.49
CA SER A 158 -5.77 1.22 -5.76
C SER A 158 -5.93 0.04 -6.73
N ILE A 159 -5.61 -1.18 -6.31
CA ILE A 159 -5.74 -2.40 -7.12
C ILE A 159 -6.64 -3.37 -6.39
N VAL A 160 -7.55 -4.02 -7.11
CA VAL A 160 -8.36 -5.13 -6.58
C VAL A 160 -8.24 -6.32 -7.53
N ALA A 161 -7.68 -7.43 -7.04
CA ALA A 161 -7.79 -8.73 -7.67
C ALA A 161 -8.91 -9.54 -7.03
N THR A 162 -9.67 -10.27 -7.84
CA THR A 162 -10.84 -11.03 -7.40
C THR A 162 -10.78 -12.44 -7.94
N ILE A 163 -10.92 -13.43 -7.04
CA ILE A 163 -11.22 -14.82 -7.38
C ILE A 163 -12.67 -15.08 -6.97
N PRO A 164 -13.61 -15.20 -7.93
CA PRO A 164 -15.03 -15.30 -7.59
C PRO A 164 -15.35 -16.66 -6.97
N GLY A 165 -16.14 -16.63 -5.90
CA GLY A 165 -16.77 -17.80 -5.32
C GLY A 165 -18.11 -18.12 -5.98
N SER A 166 -18.66 -19.27 -5.61
CA SER A 166 -20.03 -19.67 -5.96
C SER A 166 -21.07 -18.80 -5.24
N ASP A 167 -20.80 -18.38 -4.00
CA ASP A 167 -21.47 -17.28 -3.32
C ASP A 167 -20.75 -15.96 -3.67
N ARG A 168 -21.40 -15.15 -4.49
CA ARG A 168 -20.89 -13.85 -4.94
C ARG A 168 -21.21 -12.71 -3.99
N ASP A 169 -22.05 -12.96 -2.99
CA ASP A 169 -22.43 -11.94 -2.03
C ASP A 169 -21.36 -11.87 -0.93
N ARG A 170 -20.78 -13.00 -0.53
CA ARG A 170 -19.75 -13.04 0.52
C ARG A 170 -18.34 -12.79 -0.01
N ILE A 171 -17.68 -11.78 0.54
CA ILE A 171 -16.32 -11.37 0.16
C ILE A 171 -15.36 -11.49 1.34
N VAL A 172 -14.31 -12.29 1.19
CA VAL A 172 -13.15 -12.37 2.08
C VAL A 172 -12.05 -11.52 1.48
N VAL A 173 -11.56 -10.52 2.23
CA VAL A 173 -10.55 -9.58 1.78
C VAL A 173 -9.24 -9.82 2.52
N VAL A 174 -8.13 -9.76 1.79
CA VAL A 174 -6.81 -9.40 2.34
C VAL A 174 -6.36 -8.10 1.70
N GLY A 175 -5.73 -7.22 2.46
CA GLY A 175 -5.24 -5.93 1.97
C GLY A 175 -3.87 -5.56 2.52
N ALA A 176 -3.17 -4.75 1.74
CA ALA A 176 -1.89 -4.10 2.01
C ALA A 176 -1.93 -2.71 1.32
N HIS A 177 -1.11 -1.75 1.72
CA HIS A 177 -1.02 -0.49 0.98
C HIS A 177 0.21 -0.47 0.06
N LEU A 178 0.08 0.23 -1.07
CA LEU A 178 1.11 0.24 -2.12
C LEU A 178 1.93 1.53 -2.14
N ASP A 179 1.51 2.54 -1.39
CA ASP A 179 2.18 3.84 -1.36
C ASP A 179 3.36 3.87 -0.38
N SER A 180 3.89 5.06 -0.14
CA SER A 180 5.02 5.28 0.76
C SER A 180 5.10 6.77 1.10
N VAL A 181 5.42 7.13 2.33
CA VAL A 181 5.79 8.50 2.70
C VAL A 181 7.09 8.56 3.48
N ILE A 182 7.83 9.65 3.34
CA ILE A 182 8.97 9.92 4.23
C ILE A 182 8.69 11.20 4.99
N SER A 183 8.93 11.15 6.30
CA SER A 183 8.77 12.28 7.22
C SER A 183 9.52 13.51 6.71
N GLY A 184 8.79 14.63 6.63
CA GLY A 184 9.33 15.90 6.10
C GLY A 184 9.57 15.97 4.59
N ASP A 185 9.31 14.91 3.81
CA ASP A 185 9.43 14.90 2.35
C ASP A 185 8.07 14.76 1.65
N ARG A 186 7.62 15.83 0.99
CA ARG A 186 6.33 15.92 0.27
C ARG A 186 6.37 15.22 -1.09
N GLY A 187 7.01 14.05 -1.17
CA GLY A 187 7.20 13.28 -2.39
C GLY A 187 8.26 13.82 -3.36
N ALA A 188 9.18 14.67 -2.88
CA ALA A 188 10.24 15.30 -3.68
C ALA A 188 11.58 14.54 -3.67
N GLY A 189 11.77 13.59 -2.77
CA GLY A 189 13.04 12.91 -2.54
C GLY A 189 13.33 11.72 -3.47
N ARG A 190 14.62 11.54 -3.80
CA ARG A 190 15.17 10.73 -4.91
C ARG A 190 16.12 9.60 -4.47
N ALA A 191 15.96 8.42 -5.06
CA ALA A 191 16.91 7.30 -4.95
C ALA A 191 18.28 7.52 -5.65
N PRO A 192 19.41 7.17 -4.99
CA PRO A 192 20.56 6.53 -5.63
C PRO A 192 20.62 5.01 -5.38
N GLY A 193 20.87 4.23 -6.44
CA GLY A 193 21.07 2.77 -6.34
C GLY A 193 20.65 1.97 -7.56
N ALA A 194 19.74 2.48 -8.40
CA ALA A 194 19.43 1.86 -9.69
C ALA A 194 20.58 2.11 -10.66
N GLY A 195 21.28 1.04 -11.06
CA GLY A 195 22.17 1.08 -12.22
C GLY A 195 21.43 1.69 -13.41
N THR A 196 22.14 2.48 -14.21
CA THR A 196 21.64 3.04 -15.47
C THR A 196 20.85 2.00 -16.26
N PHE A 197 19.54 2.14 -16.31
CA PHE A 197 18.72 1.46 -17.31
C PHE A 197 19.07 2.09 -18.66
N LEU A 198 20.03 1.47 -19.34
CA LEU A 198 20.21 1.66 -20.77
C LEU A 198 18.90 1.20 -21.41
N LEU A 199 18.11 2.17 -21.87
CA LEU A 199 17.04 1.97 -22.86
C LEU A 199 17.60 1.10 -23.99
N ARG A 200 17.43 -0.22 -23.89
CA ARG A 200 17.62 -1.13 -25.01
C ARG A 200 16.40 -0.97 -25.90
N PHE A 201 16.42 0.08 -26.71
CA PHE A 201 15.64 0.10 -27.93
C PHE A 201 16.06 -1.10 -28.79
N PHE A 202 15.08 -1.92 -29.14
CA PHE A 202 15.17 -2.94 -30.18
C PHE A 202 15.87 -2.39 -31.44
N PRO A 203 16.91 -3.05 -31.99
CA PRO A 203 17.38 -2.73 -33.31
C PRO A 203 16.70 -3.67 -34.32
N PHE A 204 15.65 -3.18 -34.96
CA PHE A 204 15.26 -3.61 -36.31
C PHE A 204 15.36 -2.40 -37.23
N LEU A 205 16.55 -2.18 -37.81
CA LEU A 205 16.69 -1.92 -39.24
C LEU A 205 18.18 -1.87 -39.58
N LEU A 206 18.64 -2.95 -40.19
CA LEU A 206 19.92 -3.08 -40.85
C LEU A 206 19.69 -2.66 -42.32
N TYR A 207 20.40 -1.64 -42.83
CA TYR A 207 21.08 -1.63 -44.14
C TYR A 207 21.38 -0.20 -44.68
N TRP A 208 22.67 0.01 -44.99
CA TRP A 208 23.26 0.86 -46.05
C TRP A 208 23.36 2.40 -45.87
N PHE A 209 24.58 2.92 -45.69
CA PHE A 209 25.45 3.44 -46.76
C PHE A 209 26.80 3.96 -46.18
N LEU A 210 27.92 3.48 -46.75
CA LEU A 210 29.22 4.14 -47.11
C LEU A 210 29.72 5.39 -46.34
N PHE A 211 31.01 5.69 -46.11
CA PHE A 211 32.36 5.09 -46.28
C PHE A 211 33.36 6.20 -45.88
N LEU A 212 34.56 5.83 -45.36
CA LEU A 212 35.85 6.57 -45.35
C LEU A 212 36.03 7.94 -44.64
N PHE A 213 36.97 8.00 -43.68
CA PHE A 213 38.24 8.78 -43.67
C PHE A 213 38.87 8.76 -42.25
N PHE A 214 39.78 7.83 -41.94
CA PHE A 214 41.25 7.95 -41.94
C PHE A 214 41.92 9.01 -41.01
N PHE A 215 42.52 8.48 -39.92
CA PHE A 215 43.91 8.66 -39.45
C PHE A 215 44.33 9.76 -38.44
N TYR A 216 44.95 9.23 -37.35
CA TYR A 216 46.15 9.67 -36.60
C TYR A 216 46.09 10.92 -35.71
N PHE A 217 46.36 10.75 -34.41
CA PHE A 217 47.68 11.07 -33.81
C PHE A 217 47.81 10.51 -32.38
N TYR A 218 49.01 10.04 -32.08
CA TYR A 218 49.44 9.37 -30.85
C TYR A 218 50.17 10.38 -29.93
N PHE A 219 50.25 10.03 -28.64
CA PHE A 219 51.32 10.33 -27.65
C PHE A 219 51.20 11.48 -26.62
N PHE A 220 51.51 11.08 -25.37
CA PHE A 220 51.98 11.82 -24.18
C PHE A 220 50.98 12.61 -23.30
N PHE A 221 50.61 12.05 -22.14
CA PHE A 221 51.19 12.44 -20.82
C PHE A 221 50.60 11.58 -19.68
N ALA A 222 51.48 10.85 -18.98
CA ALA A 222 51.22 10.30 -17.65
C ALA A 222 51.55 11.37 -16.59
N PHE A 223 51.00 11.19 -15.38
CA PHE A 223 51.08 12.03 -14.18
C PHE A 223 50.04 13.16 -14.06
N PHE A 224 48.92 12.84 -13.40
CA PHE A 224 48.47 13.53 -12.18
C PHE A 224 47.38 12.65 -11.53
N VAL A 225 47.79 11.71 -10.67
CA VAL A 225 46.89 11.11 -9.68
C VAL A 225 46.81 12.12 -8.55
N LEU A 226 45.92 13.10 -8.70
CA LEU A 226 45.47 13.90 -7.57
C LEU A 226 44.13 13.33 -7.14
N SER A 227 44.16 12.76 -5.94
CA SER A 227 43.04 12.35 -5.11
C SER A 227 41.89 13.37 -5.11
N LEU A 228 40.98 13.21 -6.07
CA LEU A 228 39.58 13.59 -5.91
C LEU A 228 38.90 12.38 -5.28
N LEU A 229 38.95 12.31 -3.95
CA LEU A 229 37.91 11.58 -3.23
C LEU A 229 36.60 12.21 -3.70
N PRO A 230 35.67 11.47 -4.35
CA PRO A 230 34.34 11.99 -4.46
C PRO A 230 33.87 12.19 -3.02
N LEU A 231 33.54 13.43 -2.66
CA LEU A 231 32.62 13.67 -1.57
C LEU A 231 31.40 12.80 -1.88
N ARG A 232 31.31 11.63 -1.25
CA ARG A 232 30.07 10.88 -1.15
C ARG A 232 29.13 11.79 -0.38
N VAL A 233 28.42 12.63 -1.12
CA VAL A 233 27.11 13.07 -0.69
C VAL A 233 26.29 11.78 -0.73
N THR A 234 26.10 11.16 0.42
CA THR A 234 25.08 10.13 0.60
C THR A 234 23.74 10.82 0.38
N CYS A 235 23.27 10.81 -0.86
CA CYS A 235 21.88 11.14 -1.15
C CYS A 235 21.06 9.94 -0.65
N HIS A 236 20.11 10.20 0.23
CA HIS A 236 19.31 9.19 0.90
C HIS A 236 18.16 8.72 -0.02
N SER A 237 17.87 7.42 -0.07
CA SER A 237 16.93 6.79 -1.00
C SER A 237 15.59 6.44 -0.33
N HIS A 238 14.47 6.51 -1.06
CA HIS A 238 13.11 6.45 -0.50
C HIS A 238 12.42 5.13 -0.87
N HIS A 239 12.79 4.05 -0.19
CA HIS A 239 12.49 2.69 -0.66
C HIS A 239 11.45 1.94 0.15
N LEU A 240 11.23 2.35 1.41
CA LEU A 240 10.32 1.76 2.40
C LEU A 240 9.89 0.31 2.08
N PRO A 241 10.84 -0.65 2.04
CA PRO A 241 10.55 -2.03 1.69
C PRO A 241 9.71 -2.72 2.75
N ASP A 242 9.81 -2.31 4.01
CA ASP A 242 9.00 -2.88 5.08
C ASP A 242 7.60 -2.28 5.05
N ASP A 243 7.51 -0.96 4.89
CA ASP A 243 6.29 -0.14 4.94
C ASP A 243 5.87 0.45 3.57
N ASP A 244 4.95 -0.14 2.83
CA ASP A 244 4.42 -1.51 2.98
C ASP A 244 4.73 -2.34 1.72
N GLY A 245 5.98 -2.24 1.26
CA GLY A 245 6.47 -3.14 0.21
C GLY A 245 6.33 -4.60 0.62
N SER A 246 6.64 -4.92 1.87
CA SER A 246 6.67 -6.27 2.39
C SER A 246 5.28 -6.91 2.37
N GLY A 247 4.25 -6.23 2.88
CA GLY A 247 2.87 -6.69 2.85
C GLY A 247 2.35 -6.79 1.42
N SER A 248 2.58 -5.75 0.62
CA SER A 248 2.17 -5.70 -0.79
C SER A 248 2.67 -6.90 -1.62
N LEU A 249 3.96 -7.22 -1.53
CA LEU A 249 4.54 -8.32 -2.33
C LEU A 249 4.26 -9.70 -1.71
N MET A 250 4.07 -9.78 -0.40
CA MET A 250 3.65 -11.01 0.27
C MET A 250 2.23 -11.42 -0.15
N ILE A 251 1.27 -10.49 -0.18
CA ILE A 251 -0.11 -10.83 -0.60
C ILE A 251 -0.20 -11.13 -2.10
N LEU A 252 0.71 -10.61 -2.92
CA LEU A 252 0.85 -11.01 -4.33
C LEU A 252 1.32 -12.46 -4.46
N ASP A 253 2.26 -12.90 -3.64
CA ASP A 253 2.65 -14.31 -3.60
C ASP A 253 1.54 -15.21 -3.07
N ALA A 254 0.80 -14.77 -2.04
CA ALA A 254 -0.38 -15.50 -1.56
C ALA A 254 -1.43 -15.70 -2.67
N LEU A 255 -1.69 -14.68 -3.50
CA LEU A 255 -2.52 -14.81 -4.70
C LEU A 255 -1.97 -15.87 -5.66
N ARG A 256 -0.67 -15.81 -5.98
CA ARG A 256 -0.02 -16.80 -6.85
C ARG A 256 -0.19 -18.21 -6.30
N VAL A 257 0.06 -18.41 -5.01
CA VAL A 257 -0.05 -19.70 -4.33
C VAL A 257 -1.47 -20.24 -4.39
N LEU A 258 -2.49 -19.44 -4.05
CA LEU A 258 -3.89 -19.85 -4.11
C LEU A 258 -4.28 -20.30 -5.52
N LEU A 259 -3.86 -19.57 -6.55
CA LEU A 259 -4.17 -19.88 -7.94
C LEU A 259 -3.51 -21.19 -8.45
N THR A 260 -2.60 -21.80 -7.68
CA THR A 260 -2.05 -23.12 -7.99
C THR A 260 -2.92 -24.29 -7.49
N ASP A 261 -3.97 -24.02 -6.72
CA ASP A 261 -4.86 -25.05 -6.19
C ASP A 261 -5.88 -25.49 -7.27
N PRO A 262 -5.99 -26.80 -7.59
CA PRO A 262 -6.92 -27.26 -8.61
C PRO A 262 -8.38 -26.96 -8.31
N ARG A 263 -8.79 -26.94 -7.03
CA ARG A 263 -10.19 -26.60 -6.68
C ARG A 263 -10.53 -25.15 -7.01
N ILE A 264 -9.58 -24.24 -6.77
CA ILE A 264 -9.70 -22.83 -7.14
C ILE A 264 -9.73 -22.66 -8.67
N ALA A 265 -8.91 -23.41 -9.39
CA ALA A 265 -8.93 -23.44 -10.86
C ALA A 265 -10.26 -23.96 -11.44
N ASP A 266 -10.88 -24.93 -10.76
CA ASP A 266 -12.17 -25.52 -11.13
C ASP A 266 -13.38 -24.66 -10.69
N GLY A 267 -13.15 -23.55 -9.98
CA GLY A 267 -14.22 -22.65 -9.52
C GLY A 267 -15.01 -23.15 -8.31
N ASP A 268 -14.42 -24.02 -7.50
CA ASP A 268 -15.04 -24.64 -6.31
C ASP A 268 -14.99 -23.75 -5.06
N LEU A 269 -14.53 -22.50 -5.16
CA LEU A 269 -14.56 -21.57 -4.03
C LEU A 269 -16.01 -21.30 -3.60
N LEU A 270 -16.25 -21.29 -2.29
CA LEU A 270 -17.54 -20.90 -1.75
C LEU A 270 -17.67 -19.38 -1.74
N ASN A 271 -16.78 -18.70 -1.02
CA ASN A 271 -16.80 -17.25 -0.90
C ASN A 271 -15.87 -16.61 -1.93
N THR A 272 -16.23 -15.41 -2.38
CA THR A 272 -15.35 -14.59 -3.21
C THR A 272 -14.15 -14.14 -2.39
N ILE A 273 -12.95 -14.26 -2.96
CA ILE A 273 -11.71 -13.78 -2.35
C ILE A 273 -11.25 -12.55 -3.11
N GLU A 274 -10.93 -11.47 -2.39
CA GLU A 274 -10.32 -10.27 -2.96
C GLU A 274 -8.98 -9.95 -2.30
N PHE A 275 -8.03 -9.54 -3.14
CA PHE A 275 -6.72 -9.00 -2.73
C PHE A 275 -6.71 -7.53 -3.09
N HIS A 276 -6.48 -6.68 -2.08
CA HIS A 276 -6.51 -5.24 -2.22
C HIS A 276 -5.12 -4.66 -2.03
N TRP A 277 -4.73 -3.73 -2.91
CA TRP A 277 -3.58 -2.86 -2.69
C TRP A 277 -4.05 -1.42 -2.67
N TYR A 278 -4.04 -0.80 -1.49
CA TYR A 278 -4.60 0.53 -1.26
C TYR A 278 -3.59 1.61 -1.63
N GLY A 279 -4.00 2.58 -2.44
CA GLY A 279 -3.23 3.80 -2.65
C GLY A 279 -3.56 4.85 -1.59
N ALA A 280 -2.59 5.68 -1.22
CA ALA A 280 -2.77 6.81 -0.30
C ALA A 280 -3.20 6.41 1.14
N GLU A 281 -2.68 5.31 1.67
CA GLU A 281 -2.80 4.96 3.10
C GLU A 281 -2.14 6.04 3.94
N GLU A 282 -0.91 6.41 3.57
CA GLU A 282 -0.04 7.32 4.30
C GLU A 282 -0.60 8.75 4.36
N ALA A 283 -1.55 9.05 3.48
CA ALA A 283 -2.26 10.31 3.42
C ALA A 283 -3.51 10.33 4.31
N GLY A 284 -3.70 9.36 5.21
CA GLY A 284 -4.85 9.22 6.08
C GLY A 284 -5.92 8.30 5.54
N LEU A 285 -5.52 7.10 5.09
CA LEU A 285 -6.37 5.97 4.70
C LEU A 285 -7.29 6.26 3.51
N LEU A 286 -6.86 7.09 2.56
CA LEU A 286 -7.73 7.63 1.51
C LEU A 286 -8.26 6.53 0.56
N GLY A 287 -7.40 5.61 0.11
CA GLY A 287 -7.78 4.55 -0.84
C GLY A 287 -8.72 3.50 -0.25
N SER A 288 -8.41 3.00 0.94
CA SER A 288 -9.26 2.03 1.63
C SER A 288 -10.59 2.66 2.07
N GLN A 289 -10.59 3.92 2.53
CA GLN A 289 -11.82 4.65 2.83
C GLN A 289 -12.73 4.72 1.60
N ASP A 290 -12.19 5.06 0.43
CA ASP A 290 -12.98 5.16 -0.80
C ASP A 290 -13.58 3.80 -1.19
N ILE A 291 -12.78 2.73 -1.18
CA ILE A 291 -13.25 1.38 -1.51
C ILE A 291 -14.33 0.91 -0.54
N PHE A 292 -14.10 0.98 0.78
CA PHE A 292 -15.07 0.45 1.75
C PHE A 292 -16.33 1.31 1.87
N THR A 293 -16.24 2.63 1.63
CA THR A 293 -17.41 3.50 1.53
C THR A 293 -18.25 3.15 0.29
N GLN A 294 -17.62 2.92 -0.86
CA GLN A 294 -18.32 2.44 -2.05
C GLN A 294 -18.94 1.05 -1.83
N TYR A 295 -18.22 0.12 -1.19
CA TYR A 295 -18.73 -1.22 -0.89
C TYR A 295 -19.95 -1.15 -0.01
N ARG A 296 -19.93 -0.29 1.01
CA ARG A 296 -21.09 -0.02 1.88
C ARG A 296 -22.26 0.54 1.09
N GLY A 297 -22.03 1.57 0.28
CA GLY A 297 -23.07 2.19 -0.56
C GLY A 297 -23.68 1.22 -1.59
N LEU A 298 -22.91 0.23 -2.05
CA LEU A 298 -23.34 -0.83 -2.94
C LEU A 298 -23.89 -2.08 -2.22
N ASN A 299 -24.00 -2.05 -0.88
CA ASN A 299 -24.41 -3.19 -0.04
C ASN A 299 -23.59 -4.46 -0.29
N ARG A 300 -22.29 -4.33 -0.59
CA ARG A 300 -21.37 -5.47 -0.68
C ARG A 300 -21.22 -6.11 0.71
N GLN A 301 -21.19 -7.44 0.78
CA GLN A 301 -21.09 -8.17 2.04
C GLN A 301 -19.66 -8.68 2.27
N VAL A 302 -18.77 -7.77 2.66
CA VAL A 302 -17.44 -8.16 3.15
C VAL A 302 -17.61 -8.86 4.50
N VAL A 303 -17.31 -10.16 4.52
CA VAL A 303 -17.47 -10.99 5.71
C VAL A 303 -16.25 -10.99 6.60
N ALA A 304 -15.07 -10.71 6.06
CA ALA A 304 -13.82 -10.61 6.79
C ALA A 304 -12.81 -9.79 5.96
N MET A 305 -12.02 -8.97 6.63
CA MET A 305 -10.88 -8.25 6.06
C MET A 305 -9.66 -8.48 6.92
N LEU A 306 -8.55 -8.91 6.33
CA LEU A 306 -7.25 -9.02 7.02
C LEU A 306 -6.30 -7.97 6.42
N ASN A 307 -5.77 -7.11 7.28
CA ASN A 307 -4.74 -6.15 6.90
C ASN A 307 -3.35 -6.75 7.13
N GLN A 308 -2.46 -6.53 6.16
CA GLN A 308 -1.06 -6.95 6.15
C GLN A 308 -0.25 -5.72 5.77
N ASP A 309 0.17 -4.99 6.79
CA ASP A 309 0.91 -3.74 6.70
C ASP A 309 2.13 -3.89 7.59
N MET A 310 3.31 -3.84 6.98
CA MET A 310 4.60 -4.26 7.54
C MET A 310 4.60 -5.70 8.05
N VAL A 311 5.35 -6.55 7.35
CA VAL A 311 5.46 -7.99 7.65
C VAL A 311 6.92 -8.45 7.66
N GLY A 312 7.88 -7.52 7.66
CA GLY A 312 9.28 -7.78 7.39
C GLY A 312 10.18 -7.77 8.63
N TYR A 313 9.81 -7.17 9.75
CA TYR A 313 10.74 -6.94 10.85
C TYR A 313 10.36 -7.67 12.15
N LYS A 314 11.27 -8.49 12.68
CA LYS A 314 11.03 -9.33 13.88
C LYS A 314 10.92 -8.57 15.21
N GLY A 315 11.26 -7.28 15.20
CA GLY A 315 11.20 -6.41 16.37
C GLY A 315 12.54 -6.04 16.98
N ARG A 316 12.59 -4.86 17.61
CA ARG A 316 13.82 -4.25 18.16
C ARG A 316 14.42 -5.05 19.32
N ASP A 317 13.58 -5.78 20.05
CA ASP A 317 13.99 -6.69 21.12
C ASP A 317 14.54 -8.04 20.61
N GLY A 318 14.47 -8.29 19.30
CA GLY A 318 14.94 -9.52 18.66
C GLY A 318 14.08 -10.76 18.95
N ILE A 319 12.89 -10.59 19.54
CA ILE A 319 11.98 -11.68 19.86
C ILE A 319 10.90 -11.74 18.77
N GLU A 320 10.95 -12.78 17.96
CA GLU A 320 10.01 -12.99 16.86
C GLU A 320 8.62 -13.39 17.35
N ARG A 321 7.60 -12.59 16.98
CA ARG A 321 6.18 -12.81 17.27
C ARG A 321 5.32 -11.82 16.50
N PHE A 322 4.11 -12.24 16.12
CA PHE A 322 3.14 -11.32 15.54
C PHE A 322 2.62 -10.30 16.55
N GLY A 323 2.32 -9.09 16.10
CA GLY A 323 1.47 -8.14 16.83
C GLY A 323 0.01 -8.28 16.42
N LEU A 324 -0.81 -8.95 17.22
CA LEU A 324 -2.25 -9.02 16.97
C LEU A 324 -2.92 -7.75 17.52
N VAL A 325 -3.33 -6.84 16.65
CA VAL A 325 -3.98 -5.58 17.04
C VAL A 325 -5.41 -5.83 17.52
N THR A 326 -5.77 -5.24 18.67
CA THR A 326 -7.04 -5.52 19.37
C THR A 326 -7.98 -4.31 19.48
N ASP A 327 -7.50 -3.10 19.23
CA ASP A 327 -8.32 -1.91 19.05
C ASP A 327 -8.71 -1.72 17.58
N TRP A 328 -9.89 -1.14 17.33
CA TRP A 328 -10.42 -0.87 15.97
C TRP A 328 -10.49 -2.08 15.03
N THR A 329 -10.58 -3.28 15.62
CA THR A 329 -10.72 -4.58 14.96
C THR A 329 -11.93 -5.34 15.52
N SER A 330 -12.27 -6.47 14.90
CA SER A 330 -13.40 -7.32 15.29
C SER A 330 -12.96 -8.43 16.23
N PRO A 331 -13.46 -8.49 17.48
CA PRO A 331 -13.06 -9.53 18.43
C PRO A 331 -13.28 -10.95 17.92
N SER A 332 -14.40 -11.21 17.25
CA SER A 332 -14.74 -12.51 16.67
C SER A 332 -13.74 -12.98 15.61
N GLN A 333 -13.25 -12.05 14.77
CA GLN A 333 -12.21 -12.33 13.78
C GLN A 333 -10.84 -12.49 14.44
N ASN A 334 -10.52 -11.69 15.47
CA ASN A 334 -9.26 -11.82 16.20
C ASN A 334 -9.12 -13.19 16.89
N GLU A 335 -10.20 -13.73 17.48
CA GLU A 335 -10.18 -15.10 18.01
C GLU A 335 -9.90 -16.14 16.93
N TYR A 336 -10.45 -15.94 15.73
CA TYR A 336 -10.14 -16.79 14.58
C TYR A 336 -8.69 -16.63 14.11
N MET A 337 -8.12 -15.43 14.13
CA MET A 337 -6.71 -15.21 13.83
C MET A 337 -5.80 -15.95 14.82
N LYS A 338 -6.13 -15.98 16.12
CA LYS A 338 -5.38 -16.77 17.12
C LYS A 338 -5.37 -18.26 16.80
N LEU A 339 -6.51 -18.79 16.35
CA LEU A 339 -6.63 -20.18 15.92
C LEU A 339 -5.74 -20.48 14.70
N LEU A 340 -5.74 -19.58 13.70
CA LEU A 340 -4.88 -19.71 12.52
C LEU A 340 -3.39 -19.64 12.89
N ILE A 341 -2.99 -18.69 13.73
CA ILE A 341 -1.59 -18.54 14.17
C ILE A 341 -1.12 -19.83 14.85
N GLY A 342 -1.89 -20.35 15.81
CA GLY A 342 -1.51 -21.57 16.53
C GLY A 342 -1.42 -22.84 15.68
N GLU A 343 -2.10 -22.90 14.54
CA GLU A 343 -2.11 -24.08 13.67
C GLU A 343 -1.14 -23.96 12.48
N TYR A 344 -1.07 -22.78 11.87
CA TYR A 344 -0.44 -22.58 10.56
C TYR A 344 0.90 -21.88 10.60
N THR A 345 1.31 -21.34 11.74
CA THR A 345 2.56 -20.59 11.87
C THR A 345 3.47 -21.20 12.93
N ASP A 346 4.75 -20.84 12.89
CA ASP A 346 5.76 -21.40 13.81
C ASP A 346 6.10 -20.43 14.96
N ILE A 347 5.51 -19.23 14.94
CA ILE A 347 5.80 -18.14 15.88
C ILE A 347 4.52 -17.76 16.65
N PRO A 348 4.63 -17.30 17.91
CA PRO A 348 3.48 -16.89 18.68
C PRO A 348 2.96 -15.52 18.23
N TYR A 349 1.83 -15.12 18.81
CA TYR A 349 1.37 -13.73 18.78
C TYR A 349 1.46 -13.10 20.17
N GLU A 350 1.54 -11.79 20.20
CA GLU A 350 1.29 -10.97 21.38
C GLU A 350 0.20 -9.94 21.02
N GLU A 351 -0.80 -9.80 21.88
CA GLU A 351 -1.86 -8.81 21.68
C GLU A 351 -1.31 -7.40 21.86
N SER A 352 -1.74 -6.50 20.97
CA SER A 352 -1.21 -5.16 20.87
C SER A 352 -2.33 -4.14 20.64
N ARG A 353 -1.98 -2.87 20.76
CA ARG A 353 -2.83 -1.73 20.41
C ARG A 353 -2.03 -0.74 19.57
N CYS A 354 -2.61 -0.29 18.47
CA CYS A 354 -1.96 0.68 17.58
C CYS A 354 -2.55 2.10 17.71
N GLY A 355 -3.68 2.26 18.41
CA GLY A 355 -4.38 3.53 18.48
C GLY A 355 -5.41 3.69 17.36
N TYR A 356 -5.88 4.93 17.17
CA TYR A 356 -6.96 5.22 16.22
C TYR A 356 -6.46 5.24 14.78
N ALA A 357 -7.17 4.57 13.86
CA ALA A 357 -6.94 4.70 12.42
C ALA A 357 -5.50 4.40 11.98
N CYS A 358 -4.88 3.36 12.55
CA CYS A 358 -3.46 3.11 12.34
C CYS A 358 -3.10 2.46 10.99
N SER A 359 -4.05 1.84 10.29
CA SER A 359 -3.89 1.31 8.93
C SER A 359 -5.27 0.95 8.33
N ASP A 360 -5.31 0.39 7.12
CA ASP A 360 -6.51 0.24 6.28
C ASP A 360 -7.62 -0.66 6.85
N HIS A 361 -7.32 -1.57 7.80
CA HIS A 361 -8.35 -2.32 8.54
C HIS A 361 -9.36 -1.39 9.22
N ALA A 362 -8.93 -0.19 9.63
CA ALA A 362 -9.78 0.80 10.26
C ALA A 362 -10.86 1.29 9.28
N SER A 363 -10.54 1.43 7.99
CA SER A 363 -11.53 1.81 6.95
C SER A 363 -12.62 0.77 6.79
N ALA A 364 -12.26 -0.52 6.84
CA ALA A 364 -13.22 -1.62 6.85
C ALA A 364 -14.10 -1.60 8.12
N ASN A 365 -13.47 -1.48 9.29
CA ASN A 365 -14.15 -1.43 10.59
C ASN A 365 -15.14 -0.26 10.66
N ARG A 366 -14.71 0.93 10.25
CA ARG A 366 -15.53 2.15 10.18
C ARG A 366 -16.77 1.99 9.29
N ASN A 367 -16.70 1.15 8.26
CA ASN A 367 -17.82 0.84 7.38
C ASN A 367 -18.69 -0.33 7.85
N GLY A 368 -18.44 -0.86 9.05
CA GLY A 368 -19.19 -1.96 9.66
C GLY A 368 -18.81 -3.33 9.14
N TYR A 369 -17.66 -3.45 8.45
CA TYR A 369 -17.11 -4.73 8.06
C TYR A 369 -16.18 -5.27 9.14
N ARG A 370 -16.19 -6.59 9.30
CA ARG A 370 -15.26 -7.23 10.22
C ARG A 370 -13.84 -7.14 9.69
N SER A 371 -12.92 -6.74 10.55
CA SER A 371 -11.52 -6.61 10.18
C SER A 371 -10.58 -7.00 11.32
N SER A 372 -9.43 -7.54 10.94
CA SER A 372 -8.29 -7.81 11.83
C SER A 372 -7.03 -7.22 11.23
N PHE A 373 -6.08 -6.90 12.10
CA PHE A 373 -4.75 -6.46 11.70
C PHE A 373 -3.72 -7.28 12.46
N VAL A 374 -2.89 -8.01 11.71
CA VAL A 374 -1.75 -8.75 12.23
C VAL A 374 -0.51 -8.05 11.72
N PHE A 375 0.09 -7.27 12.62
CA PHE A 375 1.30 -6.50 12.41
C PHE A 375 2.53 -7.38 12.63
N GLU A 376 3.68 -6.98 12.08
CA GLU A 376 4.96 -7.66 12.28
C GLU A 376 5.37 -7.83 13.75
N THR A 377 4.97 -6.89 14.62
CA THR A 377 5.41 -6.85 16.03
C THR A 377 4.36 -6.23 16.94
N PRO A 378 4.44 -6.41 18.27
CA PRO A 378 3.72 -5.54 19.19
C PRO A 378 4.08 -4.08 18.96
N PHE A 379 3.08 -3.20 18.96
CA PHE A 379 3.25 -1.80 18.60
C PHE A 379 4.24 -1.12 19.54
N GLY A 380 5.14 -0.32 18.97
CA GLY A 380 6.30 0.20 19.68
C GLY A 380 7.51 -0.73 19.71
N ASN A 381 7.46 -1.92 19.08
CA ASN A 381 8.63 -2.75 18.81
C ASN A 381 8.98 -2.86 17.31
N HIS A 382 8.18 -2.24 16.44
CA HIS A 382 8.33 -2.26 14.98
C HIS A 382 9.61 -1.58 14.50
N ASN A 383 9.88 -1.76 13.21
CA ASN A 383 11.01 -1.17 12.51
C ASN A 383 11.15 0.34 12.83
N PRO A 384 12.24 0.78 13.50
CA PRO A 384 12.40 2.19 13.88
C PRO A 384 12.76 3.11 12.70
N LEU A 385 12.94 2.55 11.50
CA LEU A 385 13.37 3.26 10.30
C LEU A 385 12.21 3.54 9.34
N ILE A 386 10.99 3.13 9.66
CA ILE A 386 9.78 3.47 8.88
C ILE A 386 9.68 4.98 8.67
N HIS A 387 9.10 5.38 7.55
CA HIS A 387 9.01 6.77 7.09
C HIS A 387 10.36 7.51 7.03
N THR A 388 11.47 6.78 7.01
CA THR A 388 12.81 7.34 6.79
C THR A 388 13.46 6.74 5.55
N PRO A 389 14.41 7.45 4.93
CA PRO A 389 15.20 6.87 3.84
C PRO A 389 16.11 5.69 4.23
N ASN A 390 16.15 5.32 5.51
CA ASN A 390 16.97 4.23 6.01
C ASN A 390 16.18 2.91 6.13
N ASP A 391 14.87 2.92 5.88
CA ASP A 391 14.16 1.66 5.62
C ASP A 391 14.62 1.12 4.26
N THR A 392 15.39 0.04 4.31
CA THR A 392 16.12 -0.53 3.17
C THR A 392 16.00 -2.05 3.21
N MET A 393 16.33 -2.75 2.13
CA MET A 393 16.15 -4.22 2.08
C MET A 393 16.82 -4.98 3.24
N ASP A 394 17.82 -4.38 3.90
CA ASP A 394 18.50 -4.95 5.06
C ASP A 394 17.64 -4.98 6.33
N THR A 395 16.53 -4.24 6.38
CA THR A 395 15.55 -4.28 7.49
C THR A 395 14.60 -5.47 7.38
N VAL A 396 14.41 -6.01 6.17
CA VAL A 396 13.43 -7.07 5.90
C VAL A 396 14.01 -8.45 6.15
N ASP A 397 13.44 -9.14 7.13
CA ASP A 397 13.66 -10.53 7.44
C ASP A 397 12.63 -11.43 6.73
N PHE A 398 13.07 -12.10 5.67
CA PHE A 398 12.19 -12.93 4.85
C PHE A 398 11.68 -14.20 5.55
N ASP A 399 12.33 -14.67 6.62
CA ASP A 399 11.78 -15.75 7.43
C ASP A 399 10.55 -15.24 8.21
N HIS A 400 10.55 -13.97 8.59
CA HIS A 400 9.38 -13.33 9.22
C HIS A 400 8.25 -13.11 8.21
N VAL A 401 8.57 -12.61 7.01
CA VAL A 401 7.62 -12.50 5.89
C VAL A 401 6.97 -13.85 5.58
N TYR A 402 7.75 -14.94 5.68
CA TYR A 402 7.23 -16.30 5.48
C TYR A 402 6.12 -16.65 6.48
N GLN A 403 6.25 -16.25 7.75
CA GLN A 403 5.23 -16.52 8.77
C GLN A 403 3.93 -15.78 8.47
N HIS A 404 4.02 -14.53 8.02
CA HIS A 404 2.86 -13.76 7.53
C HIS A 404 2.23 -14.38 6.27
N ALA A 405 3.05 -14.87 5.33
CA ALA A 405 2.57 -15.57 4.13
C ALA A 405 1.82 -16.86 4.48
N LYS A 406 2.31 -17.63 5.47
CA LYS A 406 1.62 -18.83 5.98
C LYS A 406 0.27 -18.47 6.59
N LEU A 407 0.24 -17.47 7.46
CA LEU A 407 -0.98 -16.97 8.10
C LEU A 407 -2.01 -16.52 7.06
N THR A 408 -1.60 -15.66 6.13
CA THR A 408 -2.44 -15.08 5.09
C THR A 408 -3.02 -16.17 4.17
N THR A 409 -2.19 -17.13 3.75
CA THR A 409 -2.63 -18.28 2.94
C THR A 409 -3.67 -19.12 3.68
N GLY A 410 -3.45 -19.39 4.97
CA GLY A 410 -4.40 -20.12 5.81
C GLY A 410 -5.73 -19.38 5.99
N TYR A 411 -5.66 -18.07 6.29
CA TYR A 411 -6.83 -17.19 6.40
C TYR A 411 -7.70 -17.23 5.14
N LEU A 412 -7.09 -16.99 3.97
CA LEU A 412 -7.80 -16.93 2.69
C LEU A 412 -8.41 -18.27 2.33
N TYR A 413 -7.66 -19.36 2.49
CA TYR A 413 -8.10 -20.68 2.05
C TYR A 413 -9.19 -21.25 2.97
N GLU A 414 -9.07 -21.12 4.29
CA GLU A 414 -10.13 -21.56 5.21
C GLU A 414 -11.43 -20.78 5.01
N LEU A 415 -11.34 -19.44 4.95
CA LEU A 415 -12.54 -18.62 4.77
C LEU A 415 -13.08 -18.69 3.35
N GLY A 416 -12.26 -18.99 2.34
CA GLY A 416 -12.73 -19.25 0.97
C GLY A 416 -13.72 -20.43 0.88
N TYR A 417 -13.64 -21.37 1.82
CA TYR A 417 -14.50 -22.57 1.89
C TYR A 417 -15.42 -22.61 3.12
N TRP A 418 -15.47 -21.54 3.93
CA TRP A 418 -16.31 -21.49 5.12
C TRP A 418 -17.76 -21.08 4.81
N PRO A 419 -18.77 -21.88 5.16
CA PRO A 419 -20.17 -21.55 4.91
C PRO A 419 -20.71 -20.55 5.94
N PHE A 420 -20.47 -19.25 5.72
CA PHE A 420 -21.13 -18.21 6.51
C PHE A 420 -22.65 -18.33 6.38
N ALA A 421 -23.37 -18.25 7.51
CA ALA A 421 -24.83 -18.40 7.53
C ALA A 421 -25.53 -17.40 6.58
N PRO A 422 -26.62 -17.80 5.90
CA PRO A 422 -27.42 -16.90 5.08
C PRO A 422 -28.17 -15.88 5.96
N GLU A 423 -28.32 -14.66 5.43
CA GLU A 423 -28.95 -13.51 6.12
C GLU A 423 -30.40 -13.77 6.56
N THR A 424 -31.08 -14.79 6.00
CA THR A 424 -32.49 -15.13 6.23
C THR A 424 -32.75 -16.10 7.38
N SER A 425 -31.75 -16.37 8.23
CA SER A 425 -31.87 -17.29 9.37
C SER A 425 -32.07 -16.62 10.73
N LEU A 426 -32.48 -15.34 10.74
CA LEU A 426 -32.88 -14.60 11.94
C LEU A 426 -34.36 -14.17 11.88
#